data_AF-A0A7J0CCK1-F1
#
_entry.id   AF-A0A7J0CCK1-F1
#
_cell.length_a   1.000
_cell.length_b   1.000
_cell.length_c   1.000
_cell.angle_alpha   90.00
_cell.angle_beta   90.00
_cell.angle_gamma   90.00
#
_symmetry.space_group_name_H-M   'P 1'
#
loop_
_entity.id
_entity.type
_entity.pdbx_description
1 polymer ?
#
loop_
_entity_poly.entity_id
_entity_poly.type
_entity_poly.pdbx_seq_one_letter_code
_entity_poly.pdbx_strand_id
1 'polypeptide(L)'
;MPVQDVSFQRALGHLTVRVREFACLPGDPAAASPGARVVPDETALRAEVLDALAEHLGPVLDGFGPRMRRGRRALWGMATDEIVEGLWYIAHLLGEERRAMAELELLLPGTTKPYVGTAGFRELTGPEGESLPTRDRASCCLFYTLRPEDTCVTCPRTCDADRVRKLTPAV
;
A
#
# COMPACT_ATOMS: atom_id res chain seq x y z
N MET A 1 -11.81 9.41 0.03
CA MET A 1 -12.47 9.14 1.32
C MET A 1 -12.11 10.25 2.29
N PRO A 2 -13.02 11.22 2.50
CA PRO A 2 -12.71 12.37 3.32
C PRO A 2 -12.39 12.01 4.78
N VAL A 3 -11.42 12.68 5.39
CA VAL A 3 -11.00 12.39 6.78
C VAL A 3 -12.14 12.60 7.78
N GLN A 4 -13.08 13.50 7.51
CA GLN A 4 -14.25 13.74 8.37
C GLN A 4 -15.25 12.58 8.42
N ASP A 5 -15.17 11.66 7.46
CA ASP A 5 -16.03 10.47 7.41
C ASP A 5 -15.38 9.25 8.11
N VAL A 6 -14.18 9.44 8.69
CA VAL A 6 -13.47 8.42 9.47
C VAL A 6 -13.40 8.85 10.93
N SER A 7 -13.80 7.97 11.85
CA SER A 7 -13.69 8.20 13.29
C SER A 7 -12.93 7.06 13.94
N PHE A 8 -11.94 7.40 14.77
CA PHE A 8 -11.13 6.45 15.52
C PHE A 8 -11.31 6.66 17.02
N GLN A 9 -11.89 5.67 17.69
CA GLN A 9 -12.01 5.65 19.14
C GLN A 9 -10.72 5.06 19.72
N ARG A 10 -9.90 5.93 20.34
CA ARG A 10 -8.54 5.58 20.76
C ARG A 10 -8.44 4.58 21.91
N ALA A 11 -9.40 4.55 22.83
CA ALA A 11 -9.34 3.70 24.02
C ALA A 11 -9.63 2.22 23.70
N LEU A 12 -10.54 1.98 22.76
CA LEU A 12 -10.97 0.65 22.32
C LEU A 12 -10.33 0.23 20.99
N GLY A 13 -9.66 1.16 20.29
CA GLY A 13 -9.10 0.91 18.98
C GLY A 13 -10.15 0.72 17.88
N HIS A 14 -11.37 1.21 18.08
CA HIS A 14 -12.44 1.03 17.10
C HIS A 14 -12.35 2.08 15.99
N LEU A 15 -12.54 1.63 14.76
CA LEU A 15 -12.63 2.48 13.58
C LEU A 15 -14.05 2.40 12.99
N THR A 16 -14.64 3.54 12.70
CA THR A 16 -15.88 3.61 11.91
C THR A 16 -15.64 4.47 10.68
N VAL A 17 -16.16 4.01 9.55
CA VAL A 17 -16.10 4.72 8.27
C VAL A 17 -17.52 4.96 7.79
N ARG A 18 -17.85 6.20 7.45
CA ARG A 18 -19.10 6.56 6.80
C ARG A 18 -18.91 6.54 5.29
N VAL A 19 -19.40 5.49 4.63
CA VAL A 19 -19.40 5.38 3.17
C VAL A 19 -20.66 6.06 2.64
N ARG A 20 -20.49 7.13 1.86
CA ARG A 20 -21.62 7.87 1.23
C ARG A 20 -21.88 7.43 -0.20
N GLU A 21 -20.80 7.19 -0.92
CA GLU A 21 -20.77 6.73 -2.31
C GLU A 21 -19.59 5.77 -2.51
N PHE A 22 -19.67 4.97 -3.57
CA PHE A 22 -18.57 4.09 -3.99
C PHE A 22 -18.54 3.98 -5.51
N ALA A 23 -17.33 3.85 -6.06
CA ALA A 23 -17.13 3.60 -7.49
C ALA A 23 -17.20 2.10 -7.78
N CYS A 24 -17.81 1.71 -8.90
CA CYS A 24 -17.91 0.31 -9.34
C CYS A 24 -17.93 0.20 -10.88
N LEU A 25 -17.69 -1.00 -11.40
CA LEU A 25 -17.73 -1.26 -12.85
C LEU A 25 -19.17 -1.47 -13.33
N PRO A 26 -19.45 -1.36 -14.66
CA PRO A 26 -20.80 -1.52 -15.20
C PRO A 26 -21.43 -2.90 -14.99
N GLY A 27 -20.63 -3.92 -14.69
CA GLY A 27 -21.07 -5.28 -14.39
C GLY A 27 -21.10 -5.63 -12.89
N ASP A 28 -20.82 -4.67 -12.00
CA ASP A 28 -20.82 -4.93 -10.56
C ASP A 28 -22.25 -5.18 -10.06
N PRO A 29 -22.52 -6.26 -9.29
CA PRO A 29 -23.83 -6.52 -8.72
C PRO A 29 -24.39 -5.35 -7.89
N ALA A 30 -23.51 -4.52 -7.32
CA ALA A 30 -23.87 -3.37 -6.51
C ALA A 30 -24.10 -2.09 -7.35
N ALA A 31 -23.94 -2.11 -8.68
CA ALA A 31 -24.06 -0.92 -9.53
C ALA A 31 -25.43 -0.21 -9.47
N ALA A 32 -26.49 -0.93 -9.08
CA ALA A 32 -27.83 -0.37 -8.88
C ALA A 32 -28.09 0.10 -7.43
N SER A 33 -27.12 -0.05 -6.52
CA SER A 33 -27.28 0.32 -5.11
C SER A 33 -27.26 1.84 -4.93
N PRO A 34 -27.98 2.39 -3.95
CA PRO A 34 -27.85 3.80 -3.59
C PRO A 34 -26.40 4.17 -3.30
N GLY A 35 -25.92 5.27 -3.90
CA GLY A 35 -24.53 5.73 -3.76
C GLY A 35 -23.52 5.08 -4.70
N ALA A 36 -23.93 4.13 -5.55
CA ALA A 36 -23.06 3.59 -6.59
C ALA A 36 -22.79 4.65 -7.68
N ARG A 37 -21.51 4.90 -7.97
CA ARG A 37 -21.05 5.57 -9.19
C ARG A 37 -20.43 4.54 -10.12
N VAL A 38 -21.05 4.34 -11.27
CA VAL A 38 -20.49 3.46 -12.30
C VAL A 38 -19.39 4.20 -13.06
N VAL A 39 -18.18 3.65 -13.08
CA VAL A 39 -17.05 4.13 -13.89
C VAL A 39 -16.87 3.25 -15.14
N PRO A 40 -16.31 3.78 -16.24
CA PRO A 40 -16.36 3.08 -17.54
C PRO A 40 -15.53 1.80 -17.61
N ASP A 41 -14.39 1.75 -16.90
CA ASP A 41 -13.44 0.65 -16.97
C ASP A 41 -12.56 0.55 -15.71
N GLU A 42 -11.73 -0.49 -15.65
CA GLU A 42 -10.84 -0.71 -14.51
C GLU A 42 -9.74 0.35 -14.37
N THR A 43 -9.35 1.02 -15.45
CA THR A 43 -8.35 2.10 -15.37
C THR A 43 -8.96 3.30 -14.63
N ALA A 44 -10.20 3.65 -14.96
CA ALA A 44 -10.95 4.65 -14.22
C ALA A 44 -11.17 4.24 -12.76
N LEU A 45 -11.47 2.96 -12.49
CA LEU A 45 -11.64 2.48 -11.12
C LEU A 45 -10.34 2.58 -10.29
N ARG A 46 -9.19 2.24 -10.89
CA ARG A 46 -7.88 2.39 -10.24
C ARG A 46 -7.55 3.86 -9.95
N ALA A 47 -7.89 4.77 -10.87
CA ALA A 47 -7.74 6.20 -10.64
C ALA A 47 -8.60 6.69 -9.46
N GLU A 48 -9.86 6.26 -9.38
CA GLU A 48 -10.75 6.56 -8.25
C GLU A 48 -10.18 6.07 -6.90
N VAL A 49 -9.58 4.88 -6.87
CA VAL A 49 -8.90 4.37 -5.67
C VAL A 49 -7.75 5.28 -5.26
N LEU A 50 -6.89 5.66 -6.20
CA LEU A 50 -5.75 6.54 -5.94
C LEU A 50 -6.20 7.94 -5.49
N ASP A 51 -7.24 8.50 -6.10
CA ASP A 51 -7.79 9.81 -5.73
C ASP A 51 -8.43 9.75 -4.33
N ALA A 52 -9.21 8.71 -4.04
CA ALA A 52 -9.84 8.52 -2.74
C ALA A 52 -8.82 8.36 -1.61
N LEU A 53 -7.71 7.65 -1.87
CA LEU A 53 -6.60 7.52 -0.94
C LEU A 53 -5.83 8.84 -0.78
N ALA A 54 -5.64 9.60 -1.86
CA ALA A 54 -4.93 10.86 -1.81
C ALA A 54 -5.71 11.92 -1.03
N GLU A 55 -7.04 11.96 -1.23
CA GLU A 55 -7.96 12.81 -0.47
C GLU A 55 -7.90 12.49 1.03
N HIS A 56 -7.80 11.20 1.38
CA HIS A 56 -7.70 10.78 2.78
C HIS A 56 -6.34 11.10 3.39
N LEU A 57 -5.27 10.72 2.71
CA LEU A 57 -3.90 10.78 3.23
C LEU A 57 -3.35 12.20 3.21
N GLY A 58 -3.75 13.05 2.26
CA GLY A 58 -3.26 14.43 2.13
C GLY A 58 -3.32 15.22 3.43
N PRO A 59 -4.51 15.41 4.05
CA PRO A 59 -4.65 16.12 5.32
C PRO A 59 -3.86 15.48 6.48
N VAL A 60 -3.76 14.15 6.51
CA VAL A 60 -2.96 13.44 7.51
C VAL A 60 -1.48 13.78 7.35
N LEU A 61 -0.95 13.64 6.12
CA LEU A 61 0.44 13.93 5.82
C LEU A 61 0.77 15.42 6.06
N ASP A 62 -0.14 16.34 5.74
CA ASP A 62 0.04 17.77 6.00
C ASP A 62 0.03 18.08 7.51
N GLY A 63 -0.81 17.39 8.29
CA GLY A 63 -0.85 17.54 9.75
C GLY A 63 0.41 17.02 10.47
N PHE A 64 0.97 15.91 9.99
CA PHE A 64 2.20 15.33 10.54
C PHE A 64 3.48 15.93 9.96
N GLY A 65 3.45 16.44 8.74
CA GLY A 65 4.62 16.91 7.99
C GLY A 65 5.54 17.85 8.77
N PRO A 66 5.03 18.93 9.40
CA PRO A 66 5.86 19.86 10.19
C PRO A 66 6.58 19.23 11.40
N ARG A 67 6.11 18.06 11.87
CA ARG A 67 6.71 17.31 12.99
C ARG A 67 7.68 16.24 12.52
N MET A 68 7.69 15.93 11.23
CA MET A 68 8.53 14.91 10.64
C MET A 68 9.81 15.54 10.07
N ARG A 69 10.94 14.84 10.16
CA ARG A 69 12.18 15.21 9.45
C ARG A 69 12.18 14.70 8.00
N ARG A 70 11.03 14.77 7.32
CA ARG A 70 10.81 14.24 5.97
C ARG A 70 10.10 15.27 5.11
N GLY A 71 10.62 15.50 3.91
CA GLY A 71 9.96 16.35 2.92
C GLY A 71 8.72 15.69 2.31
N ARG A 72 7.86 16.48 1.66
CA ARG A 72 6.60 16.03 1.04
C ARG A 72 6.77 14.79 0.15
N ARG A 73 7.80 14.75 -0.68
CA ARG A 73 8.10 13.59 -1.56
C ARG A 73 8.33 12.31 -0.75
N ALA A 74 9.05 12.37 0.37
CA ALA A 74 9.31 11.21 1.21
C ALA A 74 8.05 10.74 1.95
N LEU A 75 7.18 11.65 2.37
CA LEU A 75 5.89 11.32 2.99
C LEU A 75 4.96 10.62 1.99
N TRP A 76 4.87 11.10 0.75
CA TRP A 76 4.09 10.41 -0.28
C TRP A 76 4.72 9.10 -0.76
N GLY A 77 6.05 8.95 -0.67
CA GLY A 77 6.70 7.65 -0.85
C GLY A 77 6.32 6.64 0.24
N MET A 78 6.17 7.08 1.49
CA MET A 78 5.62 6.22 2.56
C MET A 78 4.18 5.83 2.27
N ALA A 79 3.34 6.77 1.81
CA ALA A 79 1.97 6.45 1.42
C ALA A 79 1.92 5.36 0.33
N THR A 80 2.76 5.47 -0.71
CA THR A 80 2.89 4.41 -1.72
C THR A 80 3.29 3.07 -1.11
N ASP A 81 4.28 3.06 -0.22
CA ASP A 81 4.73 1.84 0.43
C ASP A 81 3.64 1.17 1.29
N GLU A 82 2.91 1.95 2.09
CA GLU A 82 1.83 1.43 2.95
C GLU A 82 0.65 0.89 2.14
N ILE A 83 0.31 1.53 1.01
CA ILE A 83 -0.75 1.03 0.11
C ILE A 83 -0.37 -0.34 -0.45
N VAL A 84 0.84 -0.45 -1.00
CA VAL A 84 1.30 -1.69 -1.64
C VAL A 84 1.46 -2.80 -0.61
N GLU A 85 2.08 -2.52 0.53
CA GLU A 85 2.35 -3.53 1.56
C GLU A 85 1.12 -3.94 2.34
N GLY A 86 0.24 -3.00 2.67
CA GLY A 86 -1.01 -3.32 3.36
C GLY A 86 -1.90 -4.23 2.51
N LEU A 87 -2.08 -3.91 1.23
CA LEU A 87 -2.88 -4.72 0.32
C LEU A 87 -2.21 -6.06 0.01
N TRP A 88 -0.89 -6.08 -0.18
CA TRP A 88 -0.15 -7.33 -0.37
C TRP A 88 -0.22 -8.25 0.85
N TYR A 89 -0.06 -7.70 2.06
CA TYR A 89 -0.19 -8.45 3.31
C TYR A 89 -1.58 -9.09 3.46
N ILE A 90 -2.65 -8.32 3.23
CA ILE A 90 -4.03 -8.83 3.28
C ILE A 90 -4.21 -9.94 2.23
N ALA A 91 -3.73 -9.74 1.00
CA ALA A 91 -3.83 -10.74 -0.05
C ALA A 91 -3.09 -12.04 0.29
N HIS A 92 -1.92 -11.94 0.91
CA HIS A 92 -1.19 -13.10 1.41
C HIS A 92 -2.02 -13.89 2.43
N LEU A 93 -2.64 -13.22 3.40
CA LEU A 93 -3.54 -13.86 4.37
C LEU A 93 -4.75 -14.53 3.73
N LEU A 94 -5.18 -14.04 2.56
CA LEU A 94 -6.32 -14.58 1.81
C LEU A 94 -5.92 -15.62 0.74
N GLY A 95 -4.63 -15.92 0.57
CA GLY A 95 -4.15 -16.81 -0.49
C GLY A 95 -4.19 -16.21 -1.91
N GLU A 96 -4.34 -14.90 -2.03
CA GLU A 96 -4.54 -14.14 -3.28
C GLU A 96 -3.28 -13.33 -3.67
N GLU A 97 -2.12 -13.67 -3.12
CA GLU A 97 -0.87 -12.90 -3.24
C GLU A 97 -0.52 -12.56 -4.70
N ARG A 98 -0.48 -13.55 -5.58
CA ARG A 98 -0.09 -13.36 -6.98
C ARG A 98 -1.04 -12.42 -7.73
N ARG A 99 -2.34 -12.54 -7.47
CA ARG A 99 -3.35 -11.64 -8.05
C ARG A 99 -3.16 -10.22 -7.54
N ALA A 100 -2.95 -10.04 -6.23
CA ALA A 100 -2.73 -8.72 -5.67
C ALA A 100 -1.46 -8.05 -6.20
N MET A 101 -0.38 -8.81 -6.40
CA MET A 101 0.83 -8.28 -7.04
C MET A 101 0.52 -7.71 -8.43
N ALA A 102 -0.20 -8.46 -9.28
CA ALA A 102 -0.59 -8.01 -10.60
C ALA A 102 -1.50 -6.76 -10.56
N GLU A 103 -2.50 -6.75 -9.68
CA GLU A 103 -3.40 -5.60 -9.53
C GLU A 103 -2.68 -4.35 -9.00
N LEU A 104 -1.73 -4.52 -8.09
CA LEU A 104 -0.92 -3.43 -7.54
C LEU A 104 0.05 -2.86 -8.58
N GLU A 105 0.62 -3.70 -9.46
CA GLU A 105 1.39 -3.22 -10.61
C GLU A 105 0.54 -2.40 -11.58
N LEU A 106 -0.72 -2.79 -11.81
CA LEU A 106 -1.66 -2.01 -12.61
C LEU A 106 -2.13 -0.73 -11.91
N LEU A 107 -2.23 -0.74 -10.58
CA LEU A 107 -2.60 0.44 -9.77
C LEU A 107 -1.47 1.48 -9.76
N LEU A 108 -0.21 1.05 -9.68
CA LEU A 108 0.98 1.89 -9.60
C LEU A 108 2.04 1.49 -10.66
N PRO A 109 1.71 1.61 -11.97
CA PRO A 109 2.59 1.17 -13.06
C PRO A 109 3.80 2.10 -13.27
N GLY A 110 3.76 3.27 -12.65
CA GLY A 110 4.75 4.34 -12.76
C GLY A 110 4.53 5.37 -11.65
N THR A 111 5.24 6.49 -11.73
CA THR A 111 5.00 7.60 -10.79
C THR A 111 3.69 8.32 -11.13
N THR A 112 2.63 7.99 -10.38
CA THR A 112 1.32 8.68 -10.43
C THR A 112 1.25 9.73 -9.33
N LYS A 113 1.30 11.02 -9.64
CA LYS A 113 1.26 12.08 -8.61
C LYS A 113 -0.07 12.01 -7.83
N PRO A 114 -0.06 12.27 -6.50
CA PRO A 114 1.06 12.72 -5.67
C PRO A 114 1.98 11.58 -5.18
N TYR A 115 1.65 10.33 -5.47
CA TYR A 115 2.42 9.14 -5.11
C TYR A 115 3.82 9.13 -5.74
N VAL A 116 4.71 8.35 -5.14
CA VAL A 116 6.12 8.29 -5.54
C VAL A 116 6.53 6.82 -5.66
N GLY A 117 7.12 6.46 -6.80
CA GLY A 117 7.56 5.09 -7.06
C GLY A 117 6.49 4.26 -7.75
N THR A 118 6.62 2.94 -7.65
CA THR A 118 5.75 1.93 -8.26
C THR A 118 5.39 0.86 -7.22
N ALA A 119 4.63 -0.16 -7.60
CA ALA A 119 4.46 -1.36 -6.76
C ALA A 119 5.82 -2.01 -6.41
N GLY A 120 6.75 -2.03 -7.37
CA GLY A 120 8.15 -2.39 -7.12
C GLY A 120 8.41 -3.86 -6.83
N PHE A 121 7.48 -4.75 -7.20
CA PHE A 121 7.65 -6.19 -6.99
C PHE A 121 8.81 -6.76 -7.80
N ARG A 122 9.47 -7.76 -7.22
CA ARG A 122 10.50 -8.57 -7.86
C ARG A 122 10.61 -9.90 -7.13
N GLU A 123 11.31 -10.84 -7.76
CA GLU A 123 11.55 -12.16 -7.18
C GLU A 123 13.02 -12.34 -6.84
N LEU A 124 13.27 -13.02 -5.73
CA LEU A 124 14.57 -13.54 -5.34
C LEU A 124 14.57 -15.06 -5.49
N THR A 125 15.74 -15.64 -5.72
CA THR A 125 15.92 -17.09 -5.70
C THR A 125 16.40 -17.51 -4.31
N GLY A 126 15.65 -18.40 -3.67
CA GLY A 126 16.02 -18.99 -2.39
C GLY A 126 17.05 -20.12 -2.52
N PRO A 127 17.55 -20.65 -1.39
CA PRO A 127 18.62 -21.64 -1.37
C PRO A 127 18.28 -22.95 -2.09
N GLU A 128 17.00 -23.34 -2.12
CA GLU A 128 16.51 -24.55 -2.79
C GLU A 128 15.95 -24.25 -4.20
N GLY A 129 16.22 -23.05 -4.72
CA GLY A 129 15.75 -22.59 -6.02
C GLY A 129 14.31 -22.08 -6.01
N GLU A 130 13.68 -21.98 -4.84
CA GLU A 130 12.32 -21.45 -4.70
C GLU A 130 12.26 -19.95 -5.05
N SER A 131 11.14 -19.51 -5.62
CA SER A 131 10.91 -18.08 -5.86
C SER A 131 10.40 -17.42 -4.58
N LEU A 132 11.09 -16.36 -4.16
CA LEU A 132 10.80 -15.59 -2.95
C LEU A 132 10.35 -14.17 -3.37
N PRO A 133 9.04 -13.89 -3.36
CA PRO A 133 8.52 -12.57 -3.70
C PRO A 133 9.02 -11.50 -2.73
N THR A 134 9.42 -10.35 -3.26
CA THR A 134 9.78 -9.16 -2.49
C THR A 134 9.43 -7.91 -3.29
N ARG A 135 9.75 -6.74 -2.74
CA ARG A 135 9.67 -5.47 -3.46
C ARG A 135 10.72 -4.48 -3.01
N ASP A 136 11.05 -3.56 -3.90
CA ASP A 136 11.83 -2.38 -3.59
C ASP A 136 10.90 -1.24 -3.18
N ARG A 137 11.01 -0.81 -1.92
CA ARG A 137 10.23 0.31 -1.39
C ARG A 137 10.59 1.63 -2.07
N ALA A 138 9.60 2.50 -2.21
CA ALA A 138 9.79 3.88 -2.64
C ALA A 138 10.47 4.76 -1.58
N SER A 139 10.38 4.38 -0.30
CA SER A 139 10.91 5.13 0.83
C SER A 139 11.61 4.24 1.87
N CYS A 140 12.44 4.86 2.73
CA CYS A 140 12.97 4.19 3.91
C CYS A 140 12.14 4.57 5.14
N CYS A 141 11.56 3.62 5.86
CA CYS A 141 10.79 3.88 7.10
C CYS A 141 11.67 4.32 8.29
N LEU A 142 13.01 4.17 8.19
CA LEU A 142 13.99 4.44 9.25
C LEU A 142 13.81 3.59 10.53
N PHE A 143 13.00 2.53 10.50
CA PHE A 143 12.79 1.68 11.67
C PHE A 143 14.09 1.06 12.22
N TYR A 144 15.07 0.80 11.35
CA TYR A 144 16.40 0.33 11.72
C TYR A 144 17.14 1.25 12.71
N THR A 145 16.75 2.53 12.81
CA THR A 145 17.35 3.46 13.79
C THR A 145 16.88 3.21 15.22
N LEU A 146 15.76 2.48 15.38
CA LEU A 146 15.21 2.04 16.66
C LEU A 146 15.64 0.62 16.99
N ARG A 147 15.63 -0.26 15.98
CA ARG A 147 15.98 -1.69 16.09
C ARG A 147 16.74 -2.16 14.84
N PRO A 148 18.08 -2.05 14.83
CA PRO A 148 18.90 -2.36 13.66
C PRO A 148 18.73 -3.79 13.11
N GLU A 149 18.46 -4.75 13.97
CA GLU A 149 18.26 -6.18 13.67
C GLU A 149 16.89 -6.47 13.00
N ASP A 150 15.89 -5.63 13.26
CA ASP A 150 14.49 -5.83 12.86
C ASP A 150 14.15 -5.17 11.50
N THR A 151 15.06 -5.25 10.52
CA THR A 151 14.72 -4.80 9.15
C THR A 151 13.68 -5.71 8.51
N CYS A 152 12.69 -5.12 7.82
CA CYS A 152 11.72 -5.88 7.03
C CYS A 152 12.33 -6.46 5.75
N VAL A 153 11.68 -7.46 5.17
CA VAL A 153 12.11 -8.15 3.93
C VAL A 153 12.09 -7.26 2.68
N THR A 154 11.46 -6.08 2.78
CA THR A 154 11.40 -5.04 1.72
C THR A 154 12.27 -3.82 2.06
N CYS A 155 13.11 -3.88 3.10
CA CYS A 155 13.86 -2.71 3.57
C CYS A 155 14.91 -2.27 2.54
N PRO A 156 14.94 -1.01 2.04
CA PRO A 156 15.93 -0.57 1.05
C PRO A 156 17.35 -0.41 1.61
N ARG A 157 17.55 -0.69 2.91
CA ARG A 157 18.86 -0.65 3.59
C ARG A 157 19.51 -2.02 3.76
N THR A 158 18.85 -3.06 3.26
CA THR A 158 19.31 -4.46 3.35
C THR A 158 19.72 -4.96 1.96
N CYS A 159 20.67 -5.89 1.88
CA CYS A 159 21.08 -6.53 0.63
C CYS A 159 20.22 -7.78 0.35
N ASP A 160 20.29 -8.32 -0.87
CA ASP A 160 19.45 -9.47 -1.24
C ASP A 160 19.81 -10.74 -0.47
N ALA A 161 21.08 -10.96 -0.13
CA ALA A 161 21.48 -12.10 0.70
C ALA A 161 20.80 -12.10 2.08
N ASP A 162 20.67 -10.92 2.70
CA ASP A 162 19.98 -10.78 3.98
C ASP A 162 18.45 -10.87 3.84
N ARG A 163 17.89 -10.43 2.70
CA ARG A 163 16.46 -10.64 2.39
C ARG A 163 16.13 -12.11 2.25
N VAL A 164 16.91 -12.85 1.45
CA VAL A 164 16.75 -14.30 1.26
C VAL A 164 16.77 -15.00 2.62
N ARG A 165 17.77 -14.70 3.46
CA ARG A 165 17.87 -15.26 4.81
C ARG A 165 16.64 -15.03 5.70
N LYS A 166 15.97 -13.88 5.55
CA LYS A 166 14.75 -13.53 6.30
C LYS A 166 13.48 -14.15 5.69
N LEU A 167 13.47 -14.43 4.39
CA LEU A 167 12.33 -15.00 3.66
C LEU A 167 12.31 -16.53 3.68
N THR A 168 13.49 -17.16 3.81
CA THR A 168 13.59 -18.61 3.98
C THR A 168 13.33 -18.97 5.44
N PRO A 169 12.44 -19.95 5.74
CA PRO A 169 12.23 -20.43 7.09
C PRO A 169 13.54 -20.90 7.74
N ALA A 170 13.70 -20.69 9.04
CA ALA A 170 14.75 -21.38 9.78
C ALA A 170 14.47 -22.89 9.76
N VAL A 171 15.48 -23.67 9.35
CA VAL A 171 15.45 -25.15 9.40
C VAL A 171 15.45 -25.62 10.85
#